data_AF-A0A1H8B659-F1
#
_entry.id   AF-A0A1H8B659-F1
#
_cell.length_a   1.000
_cell.length_b   1.000
_cell.length_c   1.000
_cell.angle_alpha   90.00
_cell.angle_beta   90.00
_cell.angle_gamma   90.00
#
_symmetry.space_group_name_H-M   'P 1'
#
loop_
_entity.id
_entity.type
_entity.pdbx_description
1 polymer ?
#
loop_
_entity_poly.entity_id
_entity_poly.type
_entity_poly.pdbx_seq_one_letter_code
_entity_poly.pdbx_strand_id
1 'polypeptide(L)' 'MTERGVAVAQACRDLDLAESVLRRWMRELMAAPVAAFPGNGLQCAELAEIATLTKEVAKLKAERDILKKAAAYFAREAT' A
#
# COMPACT_ATOMS: atom_id res chain seq x y z
N MET A 1 -6.77 -10.57 28.34
CA MET A 1 -7.21 -9.22 28.73
C MET A 1 -6.44 -8.22 27.89
N THR A 2 -7.09 -7.22 27.31
CA THR A 2 -6.40 -6.08 26.65
C THR A 2 -5.95 -5.07 27.72
N GLU A 3 -5.10 -4.09 27.35
CA GLU A 3 -4.55 -3.08 28.30
C GLU A 3 -5.60 -2.33 29.12
N ARG A 4 -6.86 -2.25 28.66
CA ARG A 4 -7.99 -1.64 29.38
C ARG A 4 -8.81 -2.64 30.21
N GLY A 5 -8.36 -3.89 30.38
CA GLY A 5 -9.04 -4.91 31.18
C GLY A 5 -10.31 -5.50 30.57
N VAL A 6 -10.66 -5.13 29.33
CA VAL A 6 -11.88 -5.60 28.67
C VAL A 6 -11.66 -6.99 28.06
N ALA A 7 -12.62 -7.90 28.27
CA ALA A 7 -12.62 -9.21 27.62
C ALA A 7 -12.88 -9.06 26.12
N VAL A 8 -12.18 -9.83 25.28
CA VAL A 8 -12.31 -9.78 23.80
C VAL A 8 -13.78 -9.92 23.38
N ALA A 9 -14.53 -10.83 24.02
CA ALA A 9 -15.95 -11.03 23.79
C ALA A 9 -16.82 -9.80 24.10
N GLN A 10 -16.46 -9.01 25.12
CA GLN A 10 -17.18 -7.78 25.44
C GLN A 10 -16.89 -6.70 24.39
N ALA A 11 -15.62 -6.51 24.02
CA ALA A 11 -15.24 -5.58 22.96
C ALA A 11 -15.89 -5.91 21.60
N CYS A 12 -16.07 -7.20 21.28
CA CYS A 12 -16.78 -7.62 20.08
C CYS A 12 -18.25 -7.20 20.09
N ARG A 13 -18.93 -7.32 21.25
CA ARG A 13 -20.32 -6.89 21.42
C ARG A 13 -20.45 -5.37 21.34
N ASP A 14 -19.54 -4.63 21.95
CA ASP A 14 -19.57 -3.17 21.96
C ASP A 14 -19.31 -2.56 20.58
N LEU A 15 -18.53 -3.25 19.73
CA LEU A 15 -18.15 -2.81 18.39
C LEU A 15 -18.99 -3.47 17.27
N ASP A 16 -19.91 -4.37 17.61
CA ASP A 16 -20.68 -5.21 16.67
C ASP A 16 -19.78 -5.92 15.64
N LEU A 17 -18.72 -6.56 16.14
CA LEU A 17 -17.71 -7.26 15.35
C LEU A 17 -17.70 -8.75 15.66
N ALA A 18 -17.43 -9.56 14.65
CA ALA A 18 -17.13 -10.97 14.87
C ALA A 18 -15.79 -11.14 15.61
N GLU A 19 -15.76 -12.04 16.60
CA GLU A 19 -14.58 -12.28 17.43
C GLU A 19 -13.35 -12.75 16.63
N SER A 20 -13.58 -13.48 15.54
CA SER A 20 -12.53 -13.89 14.60
C SER A 20 -11.80 -12.70 13.97
N VAL A 21 -12.53 -11.63 13.65
CA VAL A 21 -11.98 -10.39 13.07
C VAL A 21 -11.13 -9.66 14.10
N LEU A 22 -11.66 -9.48 15.32
CA LEU A 22 -10.94 -8.79 16.38
C LEU A 22 -9.66 -9.54 16.77
N ARG A 23 -9.72 -10.87 16.87
CA ARG A 23 -8.54 -11.71 17.15
C ARG A 23 -7.51 -11.67 16.03
N ARG A 24 -7.95 -11.61 14.77
CA ARG A 24 -7.04 -11.42 13.63
C ARG A 24 -6.30 -10.08 13.75
N TRP A 25 -7.02 -8.98 13.95
CA TRP A 25 -6.41 -7.66 14.11
C TRP A 25 -5.49 -7.57 15.32
N MET A 26 -5.82 -8.20 16.45
CA MET A 26 -4.90 -8.29 17.59
C MET A 26 -3.59 -8.99 17.22
N ARG A 27 -3.64 -10.07 16.42
CA ARG A 27 -2.41 -10.75 15.94
C ARG A 27 -1.62 -9.88 14.96
N GLU A 28 -2.30 -9.26 14.00
CA GLU A 28 -1.68 -8.36 13.02
C GLU A 28 -1.04 -7.14 13.69
N LEU A 29 -1.68 -6.59 14.73
CA LEU A 29 -1.15 -5.48 15.54
C LEU A 29 0.09 -5.86 16.33
N MET A 30 0.13 -7.06 16.91
CA MET A 30 1.33 -7.56 17.59
C MET A 30 2.48 -7.86 16.60
N ALA A 31 2.17 -8.36 15.41
CA ALA A 31 3.17 -8.74 14.41
C ALA A 31 3.73 -7.51 13.66
N ALA A 32 2.88 -6.56 13.30
CA ALA A 32 3.23 -5.39 12.50
C ALA A 32 2.28 -4.22 12.85
N PRO A 33 2.56 -3.44 13.91
CA PRO A 33 1.65 -2.40 14.39
C PRO A 33 1.35 -1.31 13.35
N VAL A 34 2.24 -1.11 12.37
CA VAL A 34 2.09 -0.13 11.27
C VAL A 34 1.21 -0.66 10.13
N ALA A 35 1.13 -1.98 9.94
CA ALA A 35 0.38 -2.62 8.84
C ALA A 35 -0.93 -3.30 9.31
N ALA A 36 -1.21 -3.27 10.61
CA ALA A 36 -2.29 -4.02 11.24
C ALA A 36 -3.71 -3.66 10.82
N PHE A 37 -3.88 -2.53 10.11
CA PHE A 37 -5.18 -2.05 9.64
C PHE A 37 -5.15 -1.83 8.12
N PRO A 38 -5.22 -2.91 7.32
CA PRO A 38 -5.40 -2.78 5.88
C PRO A 38 -6.78 -2.17 5.61
N GLY A 39 -6.82 -0.86 5.29
CA GLY A 39 -8.06 -0.17 4.88
C GLY A 39 -8.26 1.25 5.42
N ASN A 40 -7.59 1.65 6.51
CA ASN A 40 -7.84 2.96 7.16
C ASN A 40 -6.96 4.12 6.64
N GLY A 41 -6.51 4.08 5.38
CA GLY A 41 -5.75 5.17 4.79
C GLY A 41 -4.32 5.36 5.35
N LEU A 42 -3.88 4.53 6.30
CA LEU A 42 -2.46 4.37 6.59
C LEU A 42 -1.86 3.58 5.43
N GLN A 43 -1.26 4.30 4.48
CA GLN A 43 -0.48 3.68 3.43
C GLN A 43 0.71 2.97 4.11
N CYS A 44 0.69 1.64 4.14
CA CYS A 44 1.86 0.86 4.59
C CYS A 44 3.09 1.37 3.83
N ALA A 45 4.26 1.43 4.47
CA ALA A 45 5.49 1.94 3.84
C ALA A 45 5.74 1.27 2.48
N GLU A 46 5.44 -0.03 2.38
CA GLU A 46 5.48 -0.81 1.14
C GLU A 46 4.57 -0.26 0.03
N LEU A 47 3.34 0.16 0.37
CA LEU A 47 2.41 0.76 -0.60
C LEU A 47 2.84 2.17 -1.02
N ALA A 48 3.52 2.91 -0.14
CA ALA A 48 4.08 4.21 -0.48
C ALA A 48 5.26 4.06 -1.45
N GLU A 49 6.14 3.08 -1.19
CA GLU A 49 7.24 2.71 -2.09
C GLU A 49 6.74 2.19 -3.44
N ILE A 50 5.68 1.37 -3.47
CA ILE A 50 5.05 0.95 -4.72
C ILE A 50 4.54 2.16 -5.50
N ALA A 51 3.95 3.15 -4.83
CA ALA A 51 3.44 4.35 -5.48
C ALA A 51 4.56 5.24 -6.04
N THR A 52 5.69 5.39 -5.34
CA THR A 52 6.86 6.14 -5.84
C THR A 52 7.49 5.43 -7.04
N LEU A 53 7.74 4.13 -6.93
CA LEU A 53 8.30 3.33 -8.02
C LEU A 53 7.40 3.35 -9.26
N THR A 54 6.08 3.27 -9.09
CA THR A 54 5.14 3.35 -10.22
C THR A 54 5.24 4.69 -10.96
N LYS A 55 5.40 5.80 -10.22
CA LYS A 55 5.60 7.14 -10.82
C LYS A 55 6.94 7.23 -11.55
N GLU A 56 8.01 6.71 -10.98
CA GLU A 56 9.34 6.69 -11.61
C GLU A 56 9.33 5.86 -12.90
N VAL A 57 8.74 4.68 -12.88
CA VAL A 57 8.60 3.83 -14.07
C VAL A 57 7.80 4.53 -15.16
N ALA A 58 6.72 5.24 -14.81
CA ALA A 58 5.94 6.00 -15.77
C ALA A 58 6.77 7.13 -16.41
N LYS A 59 7.53 7.89 -15.61
CA LYS A 59 8.43 8.94 -16.09
C LYS A 59 9.50 8.38 -17.04
N LEU A 60 10.20 7.34 -16.63
CA LEU A 60 11.26 6.72 -17.44
C LEU A 60 10.73 6.16 -18.77
N LYS A 61 9.54 5.56 -18.76
CA LYS A 61 8.89 5.11 -20.00
C LYS A 61 8.60 6.26 -20.95
N ALA A 62 8.08 7.37 -20.44
CA ALA A 62 7.78 8.56 -21.24
C ALA A 62 9.06 9.17 -21.85
N GLU A 63 10.12 9.34 -21.06
CA GLU A 63 11.42 9.84 -21.53
C GLU A 63 12.00 8.95 -22.62
N ARG A 64 11.99 7.63 -22.40
CA ARG A 64 12.44 6.64 -23.40
C ARG A 64 11.65 6.76 -24.70
N ASP A 65 10.34 6.96 -24.61
CA ASP A 65 9.47 7.07 -25.78
C ASP A 65 9.71 8.36 -26.57
N ILE A 66 9.97 9.47 -25.88
CA ILE A 66 10.39 10.73 -26.51
C ILE A 66 11.70 10.54 -27.27
N LEU A 67 12.71 9.95 -26.63
CA LEU A 67 14.01 9.70 -27.25
C LEU A 67 13.90 8.79 -28.48
N LYS A 68 13.08 7.73 -28.39
CA LYS A 68 12.81 6.86 -29.54
C LYS A 68 12.16 7.61 -30.70
N LYS A 69 11.17 8.46 -30.43
CA LYS A 69 10.51 9.28 -31.46
C LYS A 69 11.50 10.26 -32.10
N ALA A 70 12.35 10.90 -31.30
CA ALA A 70 13.39 11.80 -31.80
C ALA A 70 14.39 11.07 -32.69
N ALA A 71 14.92 9.92 -32.23
CA ALA A 71 15.84 9.11 -33.02
C ALA A 71 15.23 8.66 -34.36
N ALA A 72 13.97 8.24 -34.36
CA ALA A 72 13.25 7.88 -35.59
C ALA A 72 13.07 9.08 -36.54
N TYR A 73 12.79 10.27 -36.01
CA TYR A 73 12.69 11.50 -36.79
C TYR A 73 14.03 11.83 -37.47
N PHE A 74 15.12 11.86 -36.71
CA PHE A 74 16.45 12.18 -37.24
C PHE A 74 16.94 11.15 -38.26
N ALA A 75 16.68 9.85 -38.03
CA ALA A 75 17.03 8.81 -38.99
C ALA A 75 16.30 8.98 -40.34
N ARG A 76 15.07 9.51 -40.32
CA ARG A 76 14.29 9.77 -41.54
C ARG A 76 14.77 11.00 -42.31
N GLU A 77 15.30 12.03 -41.64
CA GLU A 77 15.87 13.21 -42.31
C GLU A 77 17.29 12.98 -42.84
N ALA A 78 18.02 11.98 -42.32
CA ALA A 78 19.36 11.63 -42.77
C ALA A 78 19.40 10.79 -44.07
N THR A 79 18.23 10.48 -44.64
CA THR A 79 18.06 9.74 -45.90
C THR A 79 17.51 10.67 -46.97
#